data_AF-B8GA48-F1
#
_entry.id   AF-B8GA48-F1
#
_cell.length_a   1.000
_cell.length_b   1.000
_cell.length_c   1.000
_cell.angle_alpha   90.00
_cell.angle_beta   90.00
_cell.angle_gamma   90.00
#
_symmetry.space_group_name_H-M   'P 1'
#
loop_
_entity.id
_entity.type
_entity.pdbx_description
1 polymer ?
#
loop_
_entity_poly.entity_id
_entity_poly.type
_entity_poly.pdbx_seq_one_letter_code
_entity_poly.pdbx_strand_id
1 'polypeptide(L)'
;MIRIGRWLILLLVILTACTPQTVQTPASTVAEPTAAPTAVVTSVPPTVAPTADTLTPEAVAAGIQQVLDDYVEAYNTNNVELLRSVVDQTNAPFRRLVEERFNTFQESSFSGSRFSRMRVLEVKPREHGFWQAAIDDGGYRRDLLFRQMEDGRWVMSEPTEEQLGAKIKIDNEYFTLNTYEWSAEVNTIIEDMVLRARQQVIDTLGRTPENKFNVYLRPIFGITPPVNPNSLAWYSAGSRPRNDRVDIFAPFSYAFGFYDPNVGWEAELYSTIVHELTHWAYTRAFAQEYRITDWMSEGLAEYVSNNPRRNAVSAAVRRGRIIPLVDPNGGVRPQDMDHMTTLEVDRSLAYGFAYSLVAYIVETQGGLDGFWRFAAAVRDTPGTGIEFYDKALQKAFGITYAEFDAGWRQWLKENY
;
A
#
# COMPACT_ATOMS: atom_id res chain seq x y z
N MET A 1 39.39 -42.38 12.46
CA MET A 1 38.38 -42.95 11.52
C MET A 1 37.03 -42.53 12.10
N ILE A 2 36.26 -41.60 11.54
CA ILE A 2 35.60 -41.57 10.23
C ILE A 2 35.31 -40.09 9.89
N ARG A 3 35.56 -39.70 8.64
CA ARG A 3 35.26 -38.37 8.06
C ARG A 3 33.75 -38.29 7.75
N ILE A 4 33.09 -37.19 8.12
CA ILE A 4 31.75 -36.85 7.63
C ILE A 4 31.86 -35.57 6.79
N GLY A 5 31.33 -35.68 5.58
CA GLY A 5 31.56 -34.79 4.45
C GLY A 5 30.88 -33.43 4.55
N ARG A 6 31.62 -32.44 4.06
CA ARG A 6 31.11 -31.14 3.61
C ARG A 6 30.30 -31.34 2.33
N TRP A 7 29.04 -30.93 2.33
CA TRP A 7 28.29 -30.68 1.10
C TRP A 7 28.24 -29.17 0.87
N LEU A 8 29.11 -28.70 -0.02
CA LEU A 8 29.02 -27.41 -0.70
C LEU A 8 28.10 -27.61 -1.91
N ILE A 9 26.95 -26.95 -1.96
CA ILE A 9 26.17 -26.85 -3.19
C ILE A 9 26.55 -25.53 -3.85
N LEU A 10 27.41 -25.65 -4.87
CA LEU A 10 27.73 -24.61 -5.85
C LEU A 10 26.60 -24.61 -6.90
N LEU A 11 25.87 -23.50 -7.04
CA LEU A 11 24.95 -23.29 -8.16
C LEU A 11 25.68 -22.49 -9.24
N LEU A 12 26.04 -23.20 -10.30
CA LEU A 12 26.60 -22.68 -11.54
C LEU A 12 25.49 -21.96 -12.33
N VAL A 13 25.68 -20.66 -12.61
CA VAL A 13 24.86 -19.93 -13.59
C VAL A 13 25.53 -20.05 -14.95
N ILE A 14 24.88 -20.75 -15.88
CA ILE A 14 25.29 -20.83 -17.29
C ILE A 14 24.78 -19.57 -18.01
N LEU A 15 25.72 -18.73 -18.43
CA LEU A 15 25.49 -17.61 -19.35
C LEU A 15 25.46 -18.15 -20.78
N THR A 16 24.30 -18.11 -21.43
CA THR A 16 24.18 -18.25 -22.90
C THR A 16 23.89 -16.89 -23.53
N ALA A 17 24.89 -16.39 -24.26
CA ALA A 17 24.78 -15.23 -25.12
C ALA A 17 24.08 -15.60 -26.44
N CYS A 18 23.08 -14.83 -26.84
CA CYS A 18 22.58 -14.83 -28.21
C CYS A 18 22.80 -13.44 -28.83
N THR A 19 23.62 -13.42 -29.87
CA THR A 19 23.91 -12.30 -30.76
C THR A 19 22.71 -11.97 -31.66
N PRO A 20 22.54 -10.70 -32.07
CA PRO A 20 21.44 -10.26 -32.92
C PRO A 20 21.66 -10.62 -34.40
N GLN A 21 20.62 -11.16 -35.02
CA GLN A 21 20.55 -11.38 -36.47
C GLN A 21 19.86 -10.18 -37.14
N THR A 22 20.64 -9.40 -37.87
CA THR A 22 20.19 -8.37 -38.82
C THR A 22 19.40 -8.99 -39.97
N VAL A 23 18.14 -8.59 -40.14
CA VAL A 23 17.35 -8.89 -41.34
C VAL A 23 17.49 -7.73 -42.32
N GLN A 24 17.99 -8.06 -43.52
CA GLN A 24 18.15 -7.15 -44.65
C GLN A 24 16.79 -6.87 -45.32
N THR A 25 16.49 -5.59 -45.50
CA THR A 25 15.38 -5.09 -46.33
C THR A 25 15.71 -5.28 -47.81
N PRO A 26 14.83 -5.89 -48.64
CA PRO A 26 15.02 -5.87 -50.08
C PRO A 26 14.65 -4.50 -50.68
N ALA A 27 15.55 -4.01 -51.52
CA ALA A 27 15.42 -2.79 -52.29
C ALA A 27 14.21 -2.87 -53.25
N SER A 28 13.39 -1.82 -53.25
CA SER A 28 12.35 -1.61 -54.27
C SER A 28 12.89 -0.68 -55.35
N THR A 29 12.88 -1.17 -56.58
CA THR A 29 13.35 -0.52 -57.79
C THR A 29 12.43 0.64 -58.17
N VAL A 30 13.04 1.80 -58.42
CA VAL A 30 12.43 2.99 -59.00
C VAL A 30 12.09 2.74 -60.47
N ALA A 31 10.86 3.05 -60.87
CA ALA A 31 10.48 3.27 -62.26
C ALA A 31 9.77 4.63 -62.36
N GLU A 32 10.28 5.50 -63.22
CA GLU A 32 9.76 6.82 -63.57
C GLU A 32 9.20 6.77 -65.02
N PRO A 33 8.52 7.81 -65.52
CA PRO A 33 7.06 7.92 -65.59
C PRO A 33 6.51 7.77 -67.02
N THR A 34 5.19 7.59 -67.16
CA THR A 34 4.49 7.76 -68.44
C THR A 34 3.30 8.71 -68.24
N ALA A 35 3.22 9.72 -69.09
CA ALA A 35 2.29 10.85 -68.98
C ALA A 35 0.96 10.65 -69.72
N ALA A 36 -0.04 11.38 -69.22
CA ALA A 36 -1.30 11.86 -69.83
C ALA A 36 -2.53 10.92 -69.83
N PRO A 37 -3.78 11.45 -69.84
CA PRO A 37 -4.20 12.85 -69.94
C PRO A 37 -5.14 13.36 -68.82
N THR A 38 -5.27 14.68 -68.78
CA THR A 38 -6.07 15.53 -67.89
C THR A 38 -7.57 15.25 -67.99
N ALA A 39 -8.21 14.90 -66.86
CA ALA A 39 -9.66 14.87 -66.71
C ALA A 39 -10.12 16.07 -65.86
N VAL A 40 -11.19 16.71 -66.32
CA VAL A 40 -11.81 17.91 -65.75
C VAL A 40 -12.41 17.57 -64.38
N VAL A 41 -11.98 18.29 -63.34
CA VAL A 41 -12.49 18.16 -61.96
C VAL A 41 -13.78 18.95 -61.83
N THR A 42 -14.91 18.25 -61.69
CA THR A 42 -16.16 18.81 -61.17
C THR A 42 -16.02 18.94 -59.66
N SER A 43 -16.13 20.16 -59.15
CA SER A 43 -16.00 20.49 -57.73
C SER A 43 -17.16 19.92 -56.91
N VAL A 44 -16.87 18.87 -56.15
CA VAL A 44 -17.71 18.39 -55.05
C VAL A 44 -17.44 19.31 -53.85
N PRO A 45 -18.48 19.81 -53.13
CA PRO A 45 -18.27 20.63 -51.93
C PRO A 45 -17.41 19.87 -50.91
N PRO A 46 -16.59 20.56 -50.11
CA PRO A 46 -15.66 19.91 -49.22
C PRO A 46 -16.43 19.01 -48.25
N THR A 47 -16.22 17.70 -48.39
CA THR A 47 -16.40 16.76 -47.30
C THR A 47 -15.61 17.33 -46.14
N VAL A 48 -16.34 17.77 -45.11
CA VAL A 48 -15.76 18.12 -43.82
C VAL A 48 -14.90 16.92 -43.42
N ALA A 49 -13.58 17.10 -43.48
CA ALA A 49 -12.66 16.13 -42.90
C ALA A 49 -13.11 15.91 -41.45
N PRO A 50 -13.13 14.67 -40.94
CA PRO A 50 -13.46 14.44 -39.55
C PRO A 50 -12.50 15.30 -38.72
N THR A 51 -13.07 16.31 -38.08
CA THR A 51 -12.45 17.04 -36.98
C THR A 51 -11.88 15.99 -36.04
N ALA A 52 -10.60 16.12 -35.68
CA ALA A 52 -9.94 15.28 -34.69
C ALA A 52 -10.94 14.92 -33.57
N ASP A 53 -11.29 13.63 -33.48
CA ASP A 53 -12.31 13.13 -32.57
C ASP A 53 -11.95 13.60 -31.16
N THR A 54 -12.68 14.60 -30.67
CA THR A 54 -12.59 14.95 -29.26
C THR A 54 -13.27 13.79 -28.54
N LEU A 55 -12.49 12.92 -27.91
CA LEU A 55 -12.98 11.75 -27.19
C LEU A 55 -14.12 12.18 -26.26
N THR A 56 -15.33 11.66 -26.51
CA THR A 56 -16.47 11.94 -25.63
C THR A 56 -16.36 11.10 -24.36
N PRO A 57 -16.87 11.58 -23.21
CA PRO A 57 -16.87 10.81 -21.97
C PRO A 57 -17.48 9.41 -22.12
N GLU A 58 -18.50 9.25 -22.96
CA GLU A 58 -19.15 7.95 -23.21
C GLU A 58 -18.24 6.98 -23.96
N ALA A 59 -17.52 7.46 -24.99
CA ALA A 59 -16.57 6.64 -25.74
C ALA A 59 -15.37 6.23 -24.87
N VAL A 60 -14.90 7.16 -24.02
CA VAL A 60 -13.84 6.89 -23.03
C VAL A 60 -14.31 5.85 -22.01
N ALA A 61 -15.50 6.03 -21.43
CA ALA A 61 -16.05 5.11 -20.44
C ALA A 61 -16.21 3.70 -21.02
N ALA A 62 -16.66 3.56 -22.27
CA ALA A 62 -16.74 2.27 -22.95
C ALA A 62 -15.37 1.62 -23.17
N GLY A 63 -14.37 2.40 -23.61
CA GLY A 63 -13.00 1.92 -23.77
C GLY A 63 -12.37 1.47 -22.46
N ILE A 64 -12.53 2.25 -21.39
CA ILE A 64 -12.05 1.91 -20.04
C ILE A 64 -12.81 0.69 -19.50
N GLN A 65 -14.12 0.56 -19.73
CA GLN A 65 -14.88 -0.61 -19.29
C GLN A 65 -14.32 -1.90 -19.91
N GLN A 66 -13.95 -1.89 -21.20
CA GLN A 66 -13.33 -3.05 -21.85
C GLN A 66 -11.99 -3.43 -21.17
N VAL A 67 -11.15 -2.43 -20.85
CA VAL A 67 -9.90 -2.66 -20.09
C VAL A 67 -10.17 -3.32 -18.75
N LEU A 68 -11.21 -2.90 -18.04
CA LEU A 68 -11.59 -3.47 -16.74
C LEU A 68 -12.12 -4.90 -16.86
N ASP A 69 -12.96 -5.17 -17.87
CA ASP A 69 -13.51 -6.50 -18.12
C ASP A 69 -12.38 -7.50 -18.41
N ASP A 70 -11.44 -7.13 -19.27
CA ASP A 70 -10.26 -7.94 -19.63
C ASP A 70 -9.28 -8.07 -18.45
N TYR A 71 -9.12 -7.02 -17.62
CA TYR A 71 -8.33 -7.08 -16.38
C TYR A 71 -8.93 -8.11 -15.40
N VAL A 72 -10.25 -8.06 -15.18
CA VAL A 72 -10.96 -9.02 -14.32
C VAL A 72 -10.88 -10.43 -14.90
N GLU A 73 -11.00 -10.58 -16.22
CA GLU A 73 -10.82 -11.87 -16.89
C GLU A 73 -9.39 -12.42 -16.71
N ALA A 74 -8.37 -11.57 -16.81
CA ALA A 74 -6.99 -11.97 -16.60
C ALA A 74 -6.77 -12.56 -15.21
N TYR A 75 -7.31 -11.92 -14.15
CA TYR A 75 -7.27 -12.47 -12.79
C TYR A 75 -8.06 -13.77 -12.64
N ASN A 76 -9.26 -13.85 -13.22
CA ASN A 76 -10.13 -15.00 -13.12
C ASN A 76 -9.64 -16.23 -13.89
N THR A 77 -8.85 -16.02 -14.95
CA THR A 77 -8.31 -17.08 -15.82
C THR A 77 -6.81 -17.33 -15.60
N ASN A 78 -6.19 -16.61 -14.67
CA ASN A 78 -4.74 -16.60 -14.45
C ASN A 78 -3.96 -16.36 -15.77
N ASN A 79 -4.39 -15.37 -16.56
CA ASN A 79 -3.81 -15.05 -17.86
C ASN A 79 -2.97 -13.77 -17.81
N VAL A 80 -1.67 -13.93 -17.57
CA VAL A 80 -0.73 -12.81 -17.51
C VAL A 80 -0.58 -12.06 -18.84
N GLU A 81 -0.76 -12.74 -19.98
CA GLU A 81 -0.65 -12.08 -21.29
C GLU A 81 -1.85 -11.18 -21.57
N LEU A 82 -3.06 -11.60 -21.15
CA LEU A 82 -4.24 -10.73 -21.18
C LEU A 82 -4.03 -9.52 -20.26
N LEU A 83 -3.51 -9.72 -19.04
CA LEU A 83 -3.17 -8.62 -18.13
C LEU A 83 -2.19 -7.62 -18.80
N ARG A 84 -1.14 -8.13 -19.45
CA ARG A 84 -0.16 -7.29 -20.15
C ARG A 84 -0.76 -6.50 -21.30
N SER A 85 -1.80 -7.03 -21.96
CA SER A 85 -2.47 -6.35 -23.06
C SER A 85 -3.28 -5.12 -22.61
N VAL A 86 -3.72 -5.08 -21.35
CA VAL A 86 -4.54 -4.01 -20.77
C VAL A 86 -3.77 -3.06 -19.84
N VAL A 87 -2.49 -3.34 -19.61
CA VAL A 87 -1.58 -2.54 -18.79
C VAL A 87 -0.57 -1.85 -19.69
N ASP A 88 -0.27 -0.60 -19.38
CA ASP A 88 0.76 0.17 -20.09
C ASP A 88 2.16 -0.45 -19.96
N GLN A 89 2.63 -1.05 -21.06
CA GLN A 89 3.92 -1.73 -21.13
C GLN A 89 5.11 -0.77 -21.24
N THR A 90 4.87 0.51 -21.49
CA THR A 90 5.92 1.53 -21.62
C THR A 90 6.30 2.16 -20.28
N ASN A 91 5.40 2.15 -19.29
CA ASN A 91 5.67 2.58 -17.93
C ASN A 91 6.19 1.42 -17.08
N ALA A 92 7.51 1.21 -17.07
CA ALA A 92 8.14 0.06 -16.44
C ALA A 92 7.88 -0.07 -14.92
N PRO A 93 7.94 1.01 -14.10
CA PRO A 93 7.56 0.92 -12.68
C PRO A 93 6.09 0.51 -12.47
N PHE A 94 5.17 1.10 -13.22
CA PHE A 94 3.75 0.78 -13.13
C PHE A 94 3.46 -0.67 -13.52
N ARG A 95 4.00 -1.13 -14.66
CA ARG A 95 3.87 -2.52 -15.10
C ARG A 95 4.36 -3.49 -14.02
N ARG A 96 5.53 -3.23 -13.42
CA ARG A 96 6.09 -4.09 -12.38
C ARG A 96 5.14 -4.24 -11.19
N LEU A 97 4.56 -3.12 -10.73
CA LEU A 97 3.58 -3.13 -9.65
C LEU A 97 2.36 -3.99 -9.98
N VAL A 98 1.79 -3.81 -11.17
CA VAL A 98 0.58 -4.53 -11.57
C VAL A 98 0.86 -6.04 -11.68
N GLU A 99 1.98 -6.43 -12.31
CA GLU A 99 2.38 -7.83 -12.42
C GLU A 99 2.71 -8.45 -11.05
N GLU A 100 3.38 -7.71 -10.15
CA GLU A 100 3.69 -8.19 -8.79
C GLU A 100 2.42 -8.46 -7.98
N ARG A 101 1.44 -7.55 -8.03
CA ARG A 101 0.14 -7.75 -7.36
C ARG A 101 -0.63 -8.93 -7.95
N PHE A 102 -0.59 -9.09 -9.27
CA PHE A 102 -1.20 -10.24 -9.93
C PHE A 102 -0.57 -11.54 -9.45
N ASN A 103 0.76 -11.68 -9.53
CA ASN A 103 1.46 -12.90 -9.10
C ASN A 103 1.21 -13.19 -7.62
N THR A 104 1.29 -12.17 -6.76
CA THR A 104 1.01 -12.30 -5.32
C THR A 104 -0.40 -12.84 -5.08
N PHE A 105 -1.41 -12.35 -5.81
CA PHE A 105 -2.76 -12.86 -5.70
C PHE A 105 -2.85 -14.32 -6.14
N GLN A 106 -2.26 -14.68 -7.29
CA GLN A 106 -2.31 -16.04 -7.84
C GLN A 106 -1.55 -17.07 -6.98
N GLU A 107 -0.55 -16.63 -6.21
CA GLU A 107 0.17 -17.46 -5.24
C GLU A 107 -0.52 -17.53 -3.86
N SER A 108 -1.50 -16.67 -3.61
CA SER A 108 -2.19 -16.59 -2.31
C SER A 108 -3.23 -17.69 -2.10
N SER A 109 -3.70 -17.82 -0.85
CA SER A 109 -4.84 -18.69 -0.50
C SER A 109 -6.18 -18.25 -1.13
N PHE A 110 -6.22 -17.05 -1.72
CA PHE A 110 -7.37 -16.55 -2.47
C PHE A 110 -7.31 -16.91 -3.95
N SER A 111 -6.24 -17.55 -4.43
CA SER A 111 -6.15 -18.04 -5.80
C SER A 111 -7.35 -18.92 -6.18
N GLY A 112 -7.90 -18.68 -7.37
CA GLY A 112 -9.15 -19.31 -7.82
C GLY A 112 -10.44 -18.69 -7.28
N SER A 113 -10.37 -17.70 -6.37
CA SER A 113 -11.53 -16.86 -6.04
C SER A 113 -11.89 -16.02 -7.26
N ARG A 114 -13.20 -15.93 -7.56
CA ARG A 114 -13.65 -15.09 -8.67
C ARG A 114 -13.59 -13.62 -8.27
N PHE A 115 -12.81 -12.85 -9.01
CA PHE A 115 -12.91 -11.40 -9.02
C PHE A 115 -14.30 -10.99 -9.51
N SER A 116 -14.91 -10.10 -8.73
CA SER A 116 -16.16 -9.44 -9.11
C SER A 116 -15.97 -8.61 -10.36
N ARG A 117 -17.06 -8.38 -11.10
CA ARG A 117 -17.04 -7.42 -12.20
C ARG A 117 -16.79 -6.03 -11.65
N MET A 118 -15.97 -5.27 -12.38
CA MET A 118 -15.76 -3.85 -12.14
C MET A 118 -16.65 -3.05 -13.09
N ARG A 119 -17.08 -1.86 -12.66
CA ARG A 119 -17.93 -0.98 -13.47
C ARG A 119 -17.46 0.45 -13.43
N VAL A 120 -17.29 1.06 -14.60
CA VAL A 120 -17.03 2.50 -14.73
C VAL A 120 -18.27 3.27 -14.28
N LEU A 121 -18.08 4.18 -13.32
CA LEU A 121 -19.13 5.08 -12.82
C LEU A 121 -19.04 6.45 -13.46
N GLU A 122 -17.83 6.97 -13.56
CA GLU A 122 -17.54 8.32 -14.03
C GLU A 122 -16.14 8.35 -14.64
N VAL A 123 -15.94 9.22 -15.63
CA VAL A 123 -14.62 9.49 -16.21
C VAL A 123 -14.39 10.99 -16.28
N LYS A 124 -13.17 11.44 -15.95
CA LYS A 124 -12.74 12.82 -16.10
C LYS A 124 -11.39 12.91 -16.82
N PRO A 125 -11.20 13.87 -17.73
CA PRO A 125 -9.91 14.07 -18.38
C PRO A 125 -8.87 14.57 -17.36
N ARG A 126 -7.62 14.18 -17.59
CA ARG A 126 -6.43 14.62 -16.84
C ARG A 126 -5.36 15.08 -17.83
N GLU A 127 -4.35 15.77 -17.32
CA GLU A 127 -3.23 16.23 -18.14
C GLU A 127 -2.49 15.07 -18.83
N HIS A 128 -1.70 15.39 -19.85
CA HIS A 128 -0.90 14.41 -20.60
C HIS A 128 -1.70 13.27 -21.26
N GLY A 129 -2.98 13.51 -21.56
CA GLY A 129 -3.83 12.54 -22.27
C GLY A 129 -4.35 11.40 -21.40
N PHE A 130 -4.20 11.51 -20.07
CA PHE A 130 -4.78 10.57 -19.13
C PHE A 130 -6.26 10.85 -18.89
N TRP A 131 -6.98 9.82 -18.47
CA TRP A 131 -8.34 9.88 -17.96
C TRP A 131 -8.38 9.17 -16.61
N GLN A 132 -8.99 9.80 -15.62
CA GLN A 132 -9.30 9.16 -14.36
C GLN A 132 -10.71 8.58 -14.44
N ALA A 133 -10.86 7.33 -14.02
CA ALA A 133 -12.16 6.69 -13.86
C ALA A 133 -12.42 6.38 -12.40
N ALA A 134 -13.62 6.74 -11.94
CA ALA A 134 -14.17 6.21 -10.70
C ALA A 134 -14.88 4.88 -11.00
N ILE A 135 -14.54 3.85 -10.24
CA ILE A 135 -14.89 2.46 -10.53
C ILE A 135 -15.57 1.84 -9.31
N ASP A 136 -16.69 1.16 -9.55
CA ASP A 136 -17.31 0.23 -8.60
C ASP A 136 -16.63 -1.14 -8.73
N ASP A 137 -16.05 -1.63 -7.63
CA ASP A 137 -15.33 -2.89 -7.51
C ASP A 137 -16.01 -3.77 -6.46
N GLY A 138 -17.13 -4.40 -6.84
CA GLY A 138 -17.85 -5.31 -5.97
C GLY A 138 -18.39 -4.66 -4.69
N GLY A 139 -18.83 -3.40 -4.75
CA GLY A 139 -19.31 -2.64 -3.59
C GLY A 139 -18.26 -1.75 -2.93
N TYR A 140 -17.00 -1.87 -3.33
CA TYR A 140 -15.93 -0.91 -3.03
C TYR A 140 -15.75 0.08 -4.18
N ARG A 141 -14.98 1.14 -3.95
CA ARG A 141 -14.66 2.13 -4.97
C ARG A 141 -13.16 2.24 -5.20
N ARG A 142 -12.79 2.49 -6.45
CA ARG A 142 -11.41 2.78 -6.88
C ARG A 142 -11.38 3.97 -7.80
N ASP A 143 -10.27 4.70 -7.76
CA ASP A 143 -9.96 5.77 -8.69
C ASP A 143 -8.68 5.42 -9.42
N LEU A 144 -8.79 5.08 -10.71
CA LEU A 144 -7.67 4.61 -11.52
C LEU A 144 -7.46 5.48 -12.76
N LEU A 145 -6.22 5.50 -13.24
CA LEU A 145 -5.82 6.25 -14.42
C LEU A 145 -5.70 5.33 -15.64
N PHE A 146 -6.12 5.87 -16.78
CA PHE A 146 -6.12 5.20 -18.08
C PHE A 146 -5.62 6.16 -19.13
N ARG A 147 -5.09 5.62 -20.24
CA ARG A 147 -4.78 6.41 -21.43
C ARG A 147 -5.03 5.59 -22.68
N GLN A 148 -5.26 6.29 -23.77
CA GLN A 148 -5.32 5.67 -25.10
C GLN A 148 -3.92 5.68 -25.72
N MET A 149 -3.50 4.53 -26.23
CA MET A 149 -2.25 4.36 -26.98
C MET A 149 -2.44 4.87 -28.41
N GLU A 150 -1.34 5.08 -29.15
CA GLU A 150 -1.38 5.57 -30.54
C GLU A 150 -2.16 4.65 -31.49
N ASP A 151 -2.23 3.35 -31.19
CA ASP A 151 -3.00 2.34 -31.91
C ASP A 151 -4.51 2.37 -31.59
N GLY A 152 -4.96 3.31 -30.76
CA GLY A 152 -6.36 3.46 -30.33
C GLY A 152 -6.76 2.56 -29.16
N ARG A 153 -5.88 1.67 -28.68
CA ARG A 153 -6.16 0.79 -27.56
C ARG A 153 -6.11 1.53 -26.23
N TRP A 154 -7.08 1.27 -25.37
CA TRP A 154 -7.06 1.76 -23.99
C TRP A 154 -6.21 0.85 -23.11
N VAL A 155 -5.47 1.45 -22.18
CA VAL A 155 -4.71 0.73 -21.16
C VAL A 155 -4.82 1.44 -19.81
N MET A 156 -4.73 0.67 -18.74
CA MET A 156 -4.48 1.20 -17.40
C MET A 156 -3.04 1.69 -17.33
N SER A 157 -2.81 2.86 -16.72
CA SER A 157 -1.48 3.48 -16.63
C SER A 157 -1.39 4.46 -15.47
N GLU A 158 -0.18 4.94 -15.19
CA GLU A 158 0.10 6.10 -14.34
C GLU A 158 1.01 7.06 -15.14
N PRO A 159 1.03 8.38 -14.85
CA PRO A 159 2.02 9.27 -15.42
C PRO A 159 3.44 8.86 -15.00
N THR A 160 4.44 9.24 -15.80
CA THR A 160 5.85 9.11 -15.42
C THR A 160 6.25 10.23 -14.45
N GLU A 161 7.36 10.06 -13.72
CA GLU A 161 7.89 11.13 -12.86
C GLU A 161 8.19 12.42 -13.65
N GLU A 162 8.59 12.30 -14.92
CA GLU A 162 8.76 13.46 -15.81
C GLU A 162 7.43 14.17 -16.12
N GLN A 163 6.37 13.41 -16.39
CA GLN A 163 5.03 13.95 -16.63
C GLN A 163 4.40 14.56 -15.37
N LEU A 164 4.74 14.09 -14.17
CA LEU A 164 4.33 14.75 -12.93
C LEU A 164 4.94 16.15 -12.76
N GLY A 165 6.04 16.43 -13.45
CA GLY A 165 6.77 17.68 -13.36
C GLY A 165 7.58 17.81 -12.06
N ALA A 166 7.92 19.06 -11.73
CA ALA A 166 8.74 19.36 -10.57
C ALA A 166 7.96 19.13 -9.26
N LYS A 167 8.64 18.53 -8.28
CA LYS A 167 8.14 18.42 -6.92
C LYS A 167 7.99 19.80 -6.28
N ILE A 168 6.81 20.07 -5.73
CA ILE A 168 6.50 21.28 -4.99
C ILE A 168 6.54 21.02 -3.48
N LYS A 169 6.76 22.08 -2.72
CA LYS A 169 6.79 22.04 -1.25
C LYS A 169 5.74 23.01 -0.71
N ILE A 170 4.84 22.47 0.10
CA ILE A 170 3.88 23.25 0.88
C ILE A 170 4.34 23.15 2.33
N ASP A 171 4.67 24.30 2.92
CA ASP A 171 5.35 24.37 4.19
C ASP A 171 4.46 25.00 5.25
N ASN A 172 4.29 24.33 6.40
CA ASN A 172 3.56 24.89 7.54
C ASN A 172 4.37 24.76 8.84
N GLU A 173 3.77 25.06 9.99
CA GLU A 173 4.49 25.04 11.28
C GLU A 173 5.03 23.65 11.65
N TYR A 174 4.31 22.57 11.30
CA TYR A 174 4.55 21.23 11.84
C TYR A 174 5.18 20.26 10.85
N PHE A 175 4.96 20.44 9.55
CA PHE A 175 5.54 19.59 8.52
C PHE A 175 5.74 20.33 7.19
N THR A 176 6.53 19.70 6.31
CA THR A 176 6.62 20.07 4.91
C THR A 176 5.95 18.99 4.07
N LEU A 177 4.88 19.34 3.35
CA LEU A 177 4.26 18.46 2.35
C LEU A 177 5.02 18.60 1.02
N ASN A 178 5.64 17.50 0.62
CA ASN A 178 6.34 17.33 -0.64
C ASN A 178 5.37 16.65 -1.61
N THR A 179 4.91 17.36 -2.62
CA THR A 179 3.85 16.91 -3.54
C THR A 179 4.12 17.39 -4.97
N TYR A 180 3.14 17.30 -5.86
CA TYR A 180 3.21 17.66 -7.28
C TYR A 180 1.96 18.46 -7.67
N GLU A 181 2.08 19.31 -8.69
CA GLU A 181 0.91 20.03 -9.25
C GLU A 181 -0.16 19.06 -9.75
N TRP A 182 0.27 17.91 -10.27
CA TRP A 182 -0.62 16.80 -10.63
C TRP A 182 -1.61 16.40 -9.52
N SER A 183 -1.24 16.59 -8.24
CA SER A 183 -2.07 16.25 -7.07
C SER A 183 -2.74 17.46 -6.42
N ALA A 184 -2.77 18.62 -7.09
CA ALA A 184 -3.32 19.86 -6.54
C ALA A 184 -4.72 19.69 -5.94
N GLU A 185 -5.58 18.88 -6.57
CA GLU A 185 -6.96 18.63 -6.13
C GLU A 185 -7.07 17.99 -4.73
N VAL A 186 -6.04 17.29 -4.24
CA VAL A 186 -6.04 16.64 -2.92
C VAL A 186 -5.08 17.28 -1.92
N ASN A 187 -4.20 18.19 -2.35
CA ASN A 187 -3.14 18.73 -1.48
C ASN A 187 -3.68 19.35 -0.18
N THR A 188 -4.70 20.19 -0.26
CA THR A 188 -5.32 20.83 0.93
C THR A 188 -6.02 19.81 1.83
N ILE A 189 -6.65 18.79 1.24
CA ILE A 189 -7.31 17.72 2.01
C ILE A 189 -6.26 16.92 2.79
N ILE A 190 -5.14 16.57 2.15
CA ILE A 190 -4.03 15.85 2.80
C ILE A 190 -3.38 16.71 3.87
N GLU A 191 -3.17 18.00 3.63
CA GLU A 191 -2.60 18.91 4.64
C GLU A 191 -3.47 18.96 5.90
N ASP A 192 -4.77 19.23 5.75
CA ASP A 192 -5.72 19.23 6.86
C ASP A 192 -5.76 17.88 7.59
N MET A 193 -5.75 16.78 6.82
CA MET A 193 -5.80 15.43 7.35
C MET A 193 -4.57 15.12 8.22
N VAL A 194 -3.37 15.50 7.80
CA VAL A 194 -2.14 15.32 8.58
C VAL A 194 -2.16 16.19 9.84
N LEU A 195 -2.66 17.43 9.75
CA LEU A 195 -2.81 18.30 10.93
C LEU A 195 -3.73 17.70 11.98
N ARG A 196 -4.92 17.24 11.57
CA ARG A 196 -5.87 16.57 12.46
C ARG A 196 -5.31 15.26 13.02
N ALA A 197 -4.62 14.47 12.19
CA ALA A 197 -4.04 13.21 12.63
C ALA A 197 -2.94 13.45 13.69
N ARG A 198 -2.09 14.46 13.49
CA ARG A 198 -1.12 14.90 14.50
C ARG A 198 -1.81 15.31 15.80
N GLN A 199 -2.90 16.06 15.73
CA GLN A 199 -3.65 16.47 16.90
C GLN A 199 -4.24 15.27 17.64
N GLN A 200 -4.83 14.30 16.95
CA GLN A 200 -5.33 13.06 17.58
C GLN A 200 -4.21 12.28 18.30
N VAL A 201 -3.02 12.20 17.70
CA VAL A 201 -1.86 11.57 18.36
C VAL A 201 -1.48 12.34 19.64
N ILE A 202 -1.51 13.67 19.63
CA ILE A 202 -1.25 14.49 20.83
C ILE A 202 -2.34 14.29 21.88
N ASP A 203 -3.61 14.35 21.49
CA ASP A 203 -4.74 14.19 22.41
C ASP A 203 -4.72 12.83 23.10
N THR A 204 -4.24 11.79 22.39
CA THR A 204 -4.16 10.43 22.93
C THR A 204 -2.88 10.19 23.73
N LEU A 205 -1.71 10.55 23.19
CA LEU A 205 -0.41 10.23 23.81
C LEU A 205 0.13 11.33 24.74
N GLY A 206 -0.52 12.50 24.77
CA GLY A 206 -0.15 13.67 25.57
C GLY A 206 0.99 14.51 25.00
N ARG A 207 1.79 13.98 24.06
CA ARG A 207 2.87 14.72 23.38
C ARG A 207 3.28 14.09 22.06
N THR A 208 3.92 14.90 21.22
CA THR A 208 4.56 14.50 19.97
C THR A 208 5.88 15.27 19.82
N PRO A 209 6.82 14.87 18.95
CA PRO A 209 8.06 15.60 18.76
C PRO A 209 7.81 17.04 18.29
N GLU A 210 8.65 17.96 18.76
CA GLU A 210 8.62 19.37 18.36
C GLU A 210 9.24 19.60 16.98
N ASN A 211 10.08 18.66 16.51
CA ASN A 211 10.76 18.81 15.23
C ASN A 211 9.76 18.68 14.09
N LYS A 212 9.93 19.54 13.09
CA LYS A 212 9.24 19.43 11.81
C LYS A 212 9.56 18.10 11.12
N PHE A 213 8.55 17.43 10.58
CA PHE A 213 8.71 16.20 9.79
C PHE A 213 8.33 16.42 8.32
N ASN A 214 8.63 15.46 7.46
CA ASN A 214 8.26 15.52 6.04
C ASN A 214 7.05 14.64 5.74
N VAL A 215 6.14 15.14 4.92
CA VAL A 215 5.11 14.31 4.29
C VAL A 215 5.43 14.24 2.81
N TYR A 216 5.35 13.05 2.21
CA TYR A 216 5.50 12.86 0.78
C TYR A 216 4.21 12.31 0.20
N LEU A 217 3.49 13.13 -0.57
CA LEU A 217 2.34 12.65 -1.34
C LEU A 217 2.84 12.10 -2.67
N ARG A 218 2.57 10.82 -2.91
CA ARG A 218 3.05 10.05 -4.05
C ARG A 218 1.89 9.83 -5.02
N PRO A 219 1.84 10.56 -6.14
CA PRO A 219 0.73 10.45 -7.09
C PRO A 219 0.76 9.16 -7.90
N ILE A 220 1.93 8.51 -7.91
CA ILE A 220 2.22 7.27 -8.65
C ILE A 220 3.12 6.37 -7.82
N PHE A 221 3.16 5.09 -8.17
CA PHE A 221 4.09 4.14 -7.58
C PHE A 221 5.55 4.40 -7.98
N GLY A 222 5.76 4.82 -9.23
CA GLY A 222 7.08 4.93 -9.86
C GLY A 222 8.03 5.99 -9.31
N ILE A 223 7.66 6.72 -8.25
CA ILE A 223 8.58 7.67 -7.59
C ILE A 223 9.73 6.89 -6.96
N THR A 224 10.96 7.34 -7.18
CA THR A 224 12.15 6.70 -6.59
C THR A 224 12.38 7.18 -5.15
N PRO A 225 12.82 6.30 -4.20
CA PRO A 225 13.08 4.86 -4.35
C PRO A 225 11.80 4.02 -4.39
N PRO A 226 11.86 2.78 -4.94
CA PRO A 226 10.77 1.81 -4.85
C PRO A 226 10.40 1.52 -3.39
N VAL A 227 9.12 1.20 -3.19
CA VAL A 227 8.51 1.03 -1.86
C VAL A 227 7.63 -0.21 -1.84
N ASN A 228 7.18 -0.63 -0.65
CA ASN A 228 6.22 -1.72 -0.54
C ASN A 228 4.90 -1.32 -1.23
N PRO A 229 4.43 -2.11 -2.21
CA PRO A 229 3.21 -1.80 -2.96
C PRO A 229 1.92 -1.98 -2.16
N ASN A 230 1.97 -2.54 -0.96
CA ASN A 230 0.81 -2.92 -0.16
C ASN A 230 0.56 -2.00 1.05
N SER A 231 1.24 -0.86 1.12
CA SER A 231 1.07 0.14 2.18
C SER A 231 0.48 1.42 1.60
N LEU A 232 -0.66 1.87 2.13
CA LEU A 232 -1.33 3.11 1.74
C LEU A 232 -0.51 4.36 2.13
N ALA A 233 0.02 4.31 3.35
CA ALA A 233 1.00 5.24 3.87
C ALA A 233 2.00 4.46 4.73
N TRP A 234 3.17 5.03 4.97
CA TRP A 234 4.15 4.46 5.90
C TRP A 234 5.06 5.53 6.49
N TYR A 235 5.46 5.33 7.73
CA TYR A 235 6.51 6.07 8.40
C TYR A 235 7.90 5.49 8.10
N SER A 236 8.88 6.38 7.90
CA SER A 236 10.29 6.02 7.81
C SER A 236 11.13 6.91 8.72
N ALA A 237 11.86 6.27 9.64
CA ALA A 237 12.78 6.95 10.54
C ALA A 237 14.09 7.31 9.81
N GLY A 238 14.37 8.60 9.66
CA GLY A 238 15.61 9.08 9.06
C GLY A 238 16.76 9.10 10.08
N SER A 239 17.89 8.44 9.78
CA SER A 239 18.93 8.21 10.78
C SER A 239 20.13 9.17 10.75
N ARG A 240 20.34 10.01 9.72
CA ARG A 240 21.22 11.23 9.68
C ARG A 240 21.43 11.78 8.24
N PRO A 241 21.21 13.08 7.97
CA PRO A 241 20.49 14.01 8.83
C PRO A 241 19.09 13.46 9.14
N ARG A 242 18.52 13.85 10.29
CA ARG A 242 17.16 13.41 10.65
C ARG A 242 16.23 13.85 9.52
N ASN A 243 15.63 12.86 8.86
CA ASN A 243 14.72 13.04 7.74
C ASN A 243 13.54 12.10 7.92
N ASP A 244 12.89 12.24 9.07
CA ASP A 244 11.66 11.51 9.37
C ASP A 244 10.61 11.90 8.34
N ARG A 245 9.97 10.89 7.77
CA ARG A 245 8.96 11.11 6.76
C ARG A 245 7.80 10.14 6.87
N VAL A 246 6.63 10.65 6.52
CA VAL A 246 5.45 9.85 6.21
C VAL A 246 5.22 9.95 4.72
N ASP A 247 5.32 8.83 4.01
CA ASP A 247 4.95 8.74 2.61
C ASP A 247 3.48 8.29 2.52
N ILE A 248 2.71 8.87 1.60
CA ILE A 248 1.28 8.63 1.39
C ILE A 248 1.06 8.44 -0.11
N PHE A 249 0.38 7.38 -0.54
CA PHE A 249 -0.11 7.33 -1.91
C PHE A 249 -1.33 8.23 -2.10
N ALA A 250 -1.40 8.93 -3.22
CA ALA A 250 -2.56 9.76 -3.55
C ALA A 250 -3.78 8.87 -3.91
N PRO A 251 -5.02 9.30 -3.62
CA PRO A 251 -6.25 8.52 -3.83
C PRO A 251 -6.44 7.94 -5.24
N PHE A 252 -5.89 8.60 -6.26
CA PHE A 252 -5.98 8.18 -7.66
C PHE A 252 -4.78 7.37 -8.17
N SER A 253 -3.81 7.06 -7.31
CA SER A 253 -2.72 6.15 -7.66
C SER A 253 -3.23 4.71 -7.62
N TYR A 254 -2.78 3.87 -8.54
CA TYR A 254 -3.09 2.44 -8.49
C TYR A 254 -2.60 1.79 -7.18
N ALA A 255 -1.50 2.31 -6.61
CA ALA A 255 -0.99 1.84 -5.33
C ALA A 255 -1.96 2.08 -4.15
N PHE A 256 -2.79 3.13 -4.23
CA PHE A 256 -3.79 3.48 -3.19
C PHE A 256 -4.80 2.36 -2.95
N GLY A 257 -5.26 1.71 -4.02
CA GLY A 257 -6.17 0.56 -3.93
C GLY A 257 -7.64 0.95 -3.97
N PHE A 258 -8.45 0.35 -3.09
CA PHE A 258 -9.90 0.52 -3.01
C PHE A 258 -10.32 0.99 -1.63
N TYR A 259 -11.49 1.63 -1.54
CA TYR A 259 -12.08 2.14 -0.29
C TYR A 259 -13.58 1.83 -0.23
N ASP A 260 -14.14 1.80 0.98
CA ASP A 260 -15.60 1.70 1.16
C ASP A 260 -16.25 3.06 0.78
N PRO A 261 -17.10 3.11 -0.26
CA PRO A 261 -17.73 4.36 -0.69
C PRO A 261 -18.68 4.98 0.36
N ASN A 262 -19.15 4.20 1.34
CA ASN A 262 -19.99 4.73 2.44
C ASN A 262 -19.16 5.44 3.51
N VAL A 263 -17.86 5.14 3.57
CA VAL A 263 -16.90 5.72 4.52
C VAL A 263 -16.09 6.83 3.86
N GLY A 264 -15.74 6.66 2.59
CA GLY A 264 -14.86 7.55 1.83
C GLY A 264 -13.38 7.21 2.06
N TRP A 265 -12.56 7.49 1.04
CA TRP A 265 -11.11 7.27 1.12
C TRP A 265 -10.46 8.16 2.19
N GLU A 266 -11.06 9.31 2.49
CA GLU A 266 -10.55 10.28 3.45
C GLU A 266 -10.49 9.70 4.87
N ALA A 267 -11.53 8.99 5.29
CA ALA A 267 -11.59 8.43 6.64
C ALA A 267 -10.65 7.22 6.80
N GLU A 268 -10.55 6.37 5.79
CA GLU A 268 -9.59 5.25 5.77
C GLU A 268 -8.14 5.77 5.80
N LEU A 269 -7.82 6.73 4.92
CA LEU A 269 -6.49 7.33 4.87
C LEU A 269 -6.16 8.08 6.16
N TYR A 270 -7.12 8.81 6.73
CA TYR A 270 -6.95 9.50 8.00
C TYR A 270 -6.53 8.53 9.11
N SER A 271 -7.22 7.39 9.24
CA SER A 271 -6.86 6.34 10.20
C SER A 271 -5.44 5.83 9.96
N THR A 272 -5.04 5.61 8.70
CA THR A 272 -3.67 5.19 8.38
C THR A 272 -2.64 6.28 8.74
N ILE A 273 -2.91 7.55 8.48
CA ILE A 273 -1.98 8.64 8.83
C ILE A 273 -1.82 8.73 10.35
N VAL A 274 -2.90 8.59 11.13
CA VAL A 274 -2.82 8.55 12.60
C VAL A 274 -1.95 7.38 13.08
N HIS A 275 -2.10 6.20 12.47
CA HIS A 275 -1.26 5.03 12.75
C HIS A 275 0.22 5.35 12.50
N GLU A 276 0.56 5.88 11.32
CA GLU A 276 1.96 6.19 10.97
C GLU A 276 2.57 7.33 11.81
N LEU A 277 1.78 8.35 12.15
CA LEU A 277 2.23 9.43 13.04
C LEU A 277 2.42 8.97 14.48
N THR A 278 1.73 7.90 14.90
CA THR A 278 1.99 7.26 16.19
C THR A 278 3.38 6.62 16.20
N HIS A 279 3.80 6.01 15.08
CA HIS A 279 5.16 5.48 14.93
C HIS A 279 6.24 6.56 15.05
N TRP A 280 6.00 7.69 14.39
CA TRP A 280 6.86 8.87 14.52
C TRP A 280 6.92 9.39 15.95
N ALA A 281 5.75 9.54 16.58
CA ALA A 281 5.64 10.06 17.94
C ALA A 281 6.40 9.19 18.94
N TYR A 282 6.18 7.87 18.96
CA TYR A 282 6.90 7.01 19.89
C TYR A 282 8.41 7.04 19.61
N THR A 283 8.82 6.94 18.34
CA THR A 283 10.24 6.85 17.95
C THR A 283 11.04 8.07 18.43
N ARG A 284 10.41 9.23 18.51
CA ARG A 284 11.10 10.50 18.72
C ARG A 284 10.79 11.17 20.05
N ALA A 285 9.61 10.95 20.62
CA ALA A 285 9.22 11.53 21.91
C ALA A 285 9.29 10.52 23.07
N PHE A 286 9.28 9.20 22.81
CA PHE A 286 9.15 8.19 23.85
C PHE A 286 10.30 7.16 23.88
N ALA A 287 10.99 6.92 22.76
CA ALA A 287 11.97 5.84 22.62
C ALA A 287 13.21 5.93 23.55
N GLN A 288 13.48 7.09 24.14
CA GLN A 288 14.53 7.21 25.17
C GLN A 288 14.06 6.77 26.56
N GLU A 289 12.76 6.84 26.80
CA GLU A 289 12.14 6.55 28.10
C GLU A 289 11.61 5.11 28.17
N TYR A 290 11.29 4.50 27.04
CA TYR A 290 10.62 3.20 27.00
C TYR A 290 11.25 2.25 25.98
N ARG A 291 11.05 0.96 26.20
CA ARG A 291 11.28 -0.08 25.17
C ARG A 291 9.92 -0.55 24.71
N ILE A 292 9.71 -0.49 23.40
CA ILE A 292 8.49 -0.88 22.72
C ILE A 292 8.86 -2.06 21.82
N THR A 293 8.25 -3.23 22.04
CA THR A 293 8.40 -4.41 21.17
C THR A 293 7.46 -4.30 19.96
N ASP A 294 7.57 -5.22 19.01
CA ASP A 294 6.81 -5.18 17.75
C ASP A 294 5.30 -5.00 17.97
N TRP A 295 4.68 -5.86 18.79
CA TRP A 295 3.25 -5.72 19.08
C TRP A 295 2.91 -4.45 19.86
N MET A 296 3.81 -3.95 20.71
CA MET A 296 3.55 -2.69 21.44
C MET A 296 3.55 -1.51 20.48
N SER A 297 4.46 -1.50 19.50
CA SER A 297 4.57 -0.43 18.49
C SER A 297 3.32 -0.39 17.64
N GLU A 298 2.98 -1.54 17.05
CA GLU A 298 1.90 -1.65 16.08
C GLU A 298 0.53 -1.64 16.78
N GLY A 299 0.44 -2.22 17.98
CA GLY A 299 -0.77 -2.20 18.79
C GLY A 299 -1.10 -0.80 19.31
N LEU A 300 -0.09 -0.01 19.70
CA LEU A 300 -0.32 1.38 20.08
C LEU A 300 -0.77 2.20 18.87
N ALA A 301 -0.14 2.02 17.71
CA ALA A 301 -0.52 2.70 16.48
C ALA A 301 -1.96 2.37 16.04
N GLU A 302 -2.37 1.09 16.12
CA GLU A 302 -3.76 0.70 15.85
C GLU A 302 -4.73 1.22 16.92
N TYR A 303 -4.31 1.27 18.20
CA TYR A 303 -5.13 1.80 19.28
C TYR A 303 -5.40 3.30 19.10
N VAL A 304 -4.37 4.09 18.83
CA VAL A 304 -4.48 5.53 18.61
C VAL A 304 -5.26 5.85 17.33
N SER A 305 -5.15 5.03 16.28
CA SER A 305 -5.94 5.17 15.06
C SER A 305 -7.38 4.66 15.18
N ASN A 306 -7.75 4.04 16.32
CA ASN A 306 -9.05 3.41 16.56
C ASN A 306 -9.40 2.35 15.50
N ASN A 307 -8.45 1.48 15.18
CA ASN A 307 -8.60 0.42 14.19
C ASN A 307 -8.53 -0.99 14.85
N PRO A 308 -9.60 -1.43 15.53
CA PRO A 308 -9.62 -2.70 16.27
C PRO A 308 -9.64 -3.95 15.39
N ARG A 309 -9.79 -3.81 14.06
CA ARG A 309 -10.03 -4.91 13.11
C ARG A 309 -11.11 -5.90 13.58
N ARG A 310 -12.20 -5.34 14.15
CA ARG A 310 -13.21 -6.05 14.95
C ARG A 310 -13.73 -7.33 14.31
N ASN A 311 -14.07 -7.30 13.02
CA ASN A 311 -14.62 -8.46 12.33
C ASN A 311 -13.63 -9.64 12.25
N ALA A 312 -12.36 -9.36 11.95
CA ALA A 312 -11.31 -10.38 11.84
C ALA A 312 -11.00 -10.98 13.22
N VAL A 313 -10.83 -10.14 14.24
CA VAL A 313 -10.58 -10.57 15.61
C VAL A 313 -11.76 -11.40 16.15
N SER A 314 -13.00 -10.94 15.98
CA SER A 314 -14.20 -11.67 16.42
C SER A 314 -14.31 -13.05 15.75
N ALA A 315 -14.02 -13.13 14.45
CA ALA A 315 -14.02 -14.40 13.73
C ALA A 315 -12.92 -15.35 14.25
N ALA A 316 -11.74 -14.83 14.57
CA ALA A 316 -10.62 -15.60 15.12
C ALA A 316 -10.92 -16.11 16.54
N VAL A 317 -11.46 -15.26 17.42
CA VAL A 317 -11.87 -15.62 18.79
C VAL A 317 -12.90 -16.75 18.77
N ARG A 318 -13.97 -16.63 17.96
CA ARG A 318 -14.99 -17.68 17.82
C ARG A 318 -14.43 -19.02 17.33
N ARG A 319 -13.36 -18.99 16.52
CA ARG A 319 -12.70 -20.18 15.97
C ARG A 319 -11.56 -20.70 16.85
N GLY A 320 -11.29 -20.07 18.00
CA GLY A 320 -10.17 -20.42 18.88
C GLY A 320 -8.79 -20.17 18.25
N ARG A 321 -8.69 -19.27 17.26
CA ARG A 321 -7.46 -18.94 16.53
C ARG A 321 -6.82 -17.65 17.06
N ILE A 322 -6.53 -17.62 18.35
CA ILE A 322 -5.90 -16.48 19.01
C ILE A 322 -4.39 -16.62 18.88
N ILE A 323 -3.73 -15.63 18.26
CA ILE A 323 -2.27 -15.56 18.18
C ILE A 323 -1.74 -15.26 19.59
N PRO A 324 -0.84 -16.08 20.17
CA PRO A 324 -0.35 -15.87 21.51
C PRO A 324 0.61 -14.68 21.58
N LEU A 325 0.77 -14.10 22.78
CA LEU A 325 1.76 -13.04 23.00
C LEU A 325 3.19 -13.54 22.73
N VAL A 326 3.51 -14.72 23.26
CA VAL A 326 4.77 -15.45 23.03
C VAL A 326 4.45 -16.88 22.63
N ASP A 327 5.16 -17.40 21.62
CA ASP A 327 5.06 -18.79 21.19
C ASP A 327 5.69 -19.69 22.27
N PRO A 328 4.92 -20.57 22.93
CA PRO A 328 5.45 -21.43 23.99
C PRO A 328 6.45 -22.48 23.45
N ASN A 329 6.50 -22.71 22.14
CA ASN A 329 7.35 -23.74 21.54
C ASN A 329 8.75 -23.24 21.16
N GLY A 330 9.00 -21.91 21.19
CA GLY A 330 10.33 -21.32 21.03
C GLY A 330 11.06 -21.69 19.74
N GLY A 331 10.33 -21.87 18.63
CA GLY A 331 10.90 -22.28 17.35
C GLY A 331 11.79 -21.21 16.68
N VAL A 332 12.48 -21.59 15.61
CA VAL A 332 13.35 -20.69 14.82
C VAL A 332 12.54 -19.59 14.10
N ARG A 333 11.23 -19.78 13.92
CA ARG A 333 10.29 -18.82 13.35
C ARG A 333 9.03 -18.72 14.24
N PRO A 334 9.10 -18.01 15.38
CA PRO A 334 7.98 -17.90 16.31
C PRO A 334 6.73 -17.38 15.60
N GLN A 335 5.58 -18.00 15.88
CA GLN A 335 4.28 -17.53 15.36
C GLN A 335 3.51 -16.82 16.48
N ASP A 336 4.04 -15.69 16.93
CA ASP A 336 3.52 -14.92 18.06
C ASP A 336 3.54 -13.40 17.81
N MET A 337 2.95 -12.68 18.76
CA MET A 337 2.86 -11.22 18.72
C MET A 337 4.21 -10.54 19.04
N ASP A 338 5.06 -11.12 19.89
CA ASP A 338 6.39 -10.56 20.20
C ASP A 338 7.28 -10.43 18.96
N HIS A 339 7.10 -11.34 17.99
CA HIS A 339 7.84 -11.39 16.73
C HIS A 339 6.94 -11.08 15.53
N MET A 340 5.98 -10.16 15.69
CA MET A 340 4.95 -9.88 14.69
C MET A 340 5.50 -9.53 13.30
N THR A 341 6.68 -8.89 13.23
CA THR A 341 7.33 -8.53 11.95
C THR A 341 7.84 -9.74 11.16
N THR A 342 7.95 -10.90 11.80
CA THR A 342 8.44 -12.15 11.20
C THR A 342 7.33 -13.13 10.84
N LEU A 343 6.06 -12.78 11.10
CA LEU A 343 4.91 -13.63 10.76
C LEU A 343 4.79 -13.82 9.24
N GLU A 344 4.68 -15.09 8.84
CA GLU A 344 4.54 -15.48 7.42
C GLU A 344 3.07 -15.45 6.96
N VAL A 345 2.14 -15.61 7.91
CA VAL A 345 0.69 -15.64 7.69
C VAL A 345 -0.02 -14.78 8.73
N ASP A 346 -1.28 -14.42 8.48
CA ASP A 346 -2.15 -13.76 9.46
C ASP A 346 -1.63 -12.42 10.03
N ARG A 347 -0.65 -11.79 9.37
CA ARG A 347 -0.10 -10.49 9.80
C ARG A 347 -1.19 -9.43 10.02
N SER A 348 -2.19 -9.39 9.13
CA SER A 348 -3.37 -8.52 9.27
C SER A 348 -4.18 -8.77 10.55
N LEU A 349 -4.31 -10.04 10.96
CA LEU A 349 -4.99 -10.41 12.19
C LEU A 349 -4.15 -10.08 13.42
N ALA A 350 -2.82 -10.22 13.33
CA ALA A 350 -1.90 -9.88 14.40
C ALA A 350 -2.03 -8.40 14.80
N TYR A 351 -2.10 -7.46 13.86
CA TYR A 351 -2.40 -6.05 14.16
C TYR A 351 -3.68 -5.86 15.02
N GLY A 352 -4.74 -6.63 14.75
CA GLY A 352 -5.97 -6.59 15.53
C GLY A 352 -5.79 -7.13 16.96
N PHE A 353 -4.99 -8.18 17.13
CA PHE A 353 -4.64 -8.67 18.47
C PHE A 353 -3.69 -7.72 19.21
N ALA A 354 -2.78 -7.04 18.51
CA ALA A 354 -1.91 -6.00 19.08
C ALA A 354 -2.75 -4.85 19.65
N TYR A 355 -3.72 -4.35 18.87
CA TYR A 355 -4.72 -3.38 19.35
C TYR A 355 -5.37 -3.88 20.64
N SER A 356 -5.85 -5.13 20.63
CA SER A 356 -6.63 -5.69 21.73
C SER A 356 -5.83 -5.80 23.03
N LEU A 357 -4.52 -6.07 22.94
CA LEU A 357 -3.63 -6.09 24.10
C LEU A 357 -3.46 -4.69 24.70
N VAL A 358 -3.28 -3.67 23.85
CA VAL A 358 -3.21 -2.27 24.31
C VAL A 358 -4.54 -1.86 24.94
N ALA A 359 -5.66 -2.11 24.28
CA ALA A 359 -6.99 -1.82 24.82
C ALA A 359 -7.24 -2.50 26.18
N TYR A 360 -6.90 -3.80 26.29
CA TYR A 360 -7.01 -4.54 27.55
C TYR A 360 -6.16 -3.92 28.68
N ILE A 361 -4.91 -3.54 28.38
CA ILE A 361 -4.05 -2.85 29.37
C ILE A 361 -4.65 -1.50 29.75
N VAL A 362 -5.12 -0.71 28.78
CA VAL A 362 -5.70 0.61 29.03
C VAL A 362 -6.95 0.50 29.90
N GLU A 363 -7.83 -0.46 29.63
CA GLU A 363 -9.07 -0.65 30.39
C GLU A 363 -8.83 -1.21 31.79
N THR A 364 -7.86 -2.11 31.96
CA THR A 364 -7.68 -2.85 33.23
C THR A 364 -6.55 -2.35 34.11
N GLN A 365 -5.60 -1.59 33.56
CA GLN A 365 -4.35 -1.21 34.25
C GLN A 365 -4.18 0.31 34.41
N GLY A 366 -5.28 1.06 34.41
CA GLY A 366 -5.28 2.49 34.71
C GLY A 366 -4.93 3.38 33.53
N GLY A 367 -5.48 3.09 32.35
CA GLY A 367 -5.34 3.93 31.16
C GLY A 367 -4.02 3.73 30.41
N LEU A 368 -3.68 4.67 29.54
CA LEU A 368 -2.41 4.68 28.81
C LEU A 368 -1.18 4.73 29.74
N ASP A 369 -1.31 5.29 30.94
CA ASP A 369 -0.26 5.23 31.97
C ASP A 369 0.09 3.78 32.35
N GLY A 370 -0.89 2.87 32.31
CA GLY A 370 -0.66 1.43 32.48
C GLY A 370 0.21 0.86 31.36
N PHE A 371 -0.07 1.21 30.11
CA PHE A 371 0.75 0.81 28.96
C PHE A 371 2.19 1.32 29.09
N TRP A 372 2.38 2.60 29.42
CA TRP A 372 3.72 3.17 29.60
C TRP A 372 4.48 2.58 30.78
N ARG A 373 3.79 2.27 31.89
CA ARG A 373 4.38 1.57 33.04
C ARG A 373 4.89 0.18 32.63
N PHE A 374 4.13 -0.52 31.78
CA PHE A 374 4.59 -1.81 31.24
C PHE A 374 5.76 -1.67 30.27
N ALA A 375 5.72 -0.69 29.36
CA ALA A 375 6.83 -0.41 28.44
C ALA A 375 8.14 -0.06 29.18
N ALA A 376 8.04 0.64 30.31
CA ALA A 376 9.17 0.92 31.19
C ALA A 376 9.70 -0.35 31.86
N ALA A 377 8.79 -1.23 32.33
CA ALA A 377 9.18 -2.52 32.89
C ALA A 377 9.87 -3.41 31.85
N VAL A 378 9.36 -3.46 30.61
CA VAL A 378 9.95 -4.15 29.46
C VAL A 378 11.37 -3.65 29.15
N ARG A 379 11.60 -2.33 29.21
CA ARG A 379 12.94 -1.73 29.03
C ARG A 379 13.94 -2.24 30.06
N ASP A 380 13.50 -2.28 31.31
CA ASP A 380 14.37 -2.61 32.44
C ASP A 380 14.53 -4.13 32.67
N THR A 381 13.79 -4.96 31.92
CA THR A 381 13.83 -6.42 32.07
C THR A 381 14.71 -7.03 30.96
N PRO A 382 15.81 -7.71 31.30
CA PRO A 382 16.61 -8.42 30.31
C PRO A 382 15.96 -9.76 29.92
N GLY A 383 16.28 -10.23 28.71
CA GLY A 383 15.84 -11.53 28.19
C GLY A 383 14.77 -11.42 27.10
N THR A 384 14.17 -12.57 26.78
CA THR A 384 13.12 -12.77 25.77
C THR A 384 12.16 -13.88 26.24
N GLY A 385 11.02 -14.03 25.56
CA GLY A 385 10.07 -15.10 25.82
C GLY A 385 9.26 -14.96 27.11
N ILE A 386 8.62 -16.05 27.56
CA ILE A 386 7.66 -16.03 28.67
C ILE A 386 8.27 -15.52 29.98
N GLU A 387 9.47 -15.96 30.34
CA GLU A 387 10.12 -15.54 31.60
C GLU A 387 10.40 -14.03 31.63
N PHE A 388 10.78 -13.47 30.48
CA PHE A 388 10.97 -12.03 30.33
C PHE A 388 9.65 -11.26 30.52
N TYR A 389 8.57 -11.72 29.88
CA TYR A 389 7.26 -11.09 30.03
C TYR A 389 6.70 -11.25 31.44
N ASP A 390 6.88 -12.40 32.07
CA ASP A 390 6.45 -12.66 33.45
C ASP A 390 7.09 -11.67 34.43
N LYS A 391 8.41 -11.47 34.34
CA LYS A 391 9.13 -10.49 35.17
C LYS A 391 8.67 -9.05 34.88
N ALA A 392 8.47 -8.69 33.61
CA ALA A 392 8.04 -7.35 33.24
C ALA A 392 6.61 -7.05 33.73
N LEU A 393 5.68 -8.02 33.61
CA LEU A 393 4.30 -7.91 34.10
C LEU A 393 4.24 -7.85 35.63
N GLN A 394 5.02 -8.67 36.34
CA GLN A 394 5.12 -8.60 37.79
C GLN A 394 5.63 -7.22 38.24
N LYS A 395 6.64 -6.68 37.55
CA LYS A 395 7.16 -5.34 37.86
C LYS A 395 6.15 -4.22 37.57
N ALA A 396 5.39 -4.32 36.50
CA ALA A 396 4.45 -3.28 36.07
C ALA A 396 3.12 -3.30 36.82
N PHE A 397 2.59 -4.49 37.08
CA PHE A 397 1.19 -4.71 37.52
C PHE A 397 1.07 -5.68 38.71
N GLY A 398 2.15 -6.36 39.11
CA GLY A 398 2.10 -7.35 40.19
C GLY A 398 1.41 -8.66 39.82
N ILE A 399 1.29 -8.97 38.52
CA ILE A 399 0.66 -10.20 38.01
C ILE A 399 1.65 -11.02 37.19
N THR A 400 1.40 -12.32 37.11
CA THR A 400 2.17 -13.25 36.28
C THR A 400 1.77 -13.17 34.80
N TYR A 401 2.62 -13.70 33.93
CA TYR A 401 2.27 -13.88 32.50
C TYR A 401 1.02 -14.74 32.32
N ALA A 402 0.88 -15.81 33.10
CA ALA A 402 -0.27 -16.71 33.02
C ALA A 402 -1.59 -16.01 33.38
N GLU A 403 -1.58 -15.18 34.42
CA GLU A 403 -2.74 -14.37 34.82
C GLU A 403 -3.08 -13.32 33.76
N PHE A 404 -2.07 -12.66 33.20
CA PHE A 404 -2.26 -11.67 32.15
C PHE A 404 -2.84 -12.27 30.87
N ASP A 405 -2.25 -13.36 30.35
CA ASP A 405 -2.73 -14.05 29.13
C ASP A 405 -4.14 -14.62 29.33
N ALA A 406 -4.42 -15.23 30.48
CA ALA A 406 -5.77 -15.72 30.79
C ALA A 406 -6.80 -14.58 30.88
N GLY A 407 -6.45 -13.48 31.55
CA GLY A 407 -7.30 -12.29 31.66
C GLY A 407 -7.59 -11.64 30.32
N TRP A 408 -6.56 -11.45 29.48
CA TRP A 408 -6.72 -10.92 28.13
C TRP A 408 -7.58 -11.82 27.25
N ARG A 409 -7.37 -13.14 27.27
CA ARG A 409 -8.20 -14.10 26.51
C ARG A 409 -9.65 -14.11 26.97
N GLN A 410 -9.90 -13.91 28.26
CA GLN A 410 -11.25 -13.78 28.77
C GLN A 410 -11.89 -12.47 28.29
N TRP A 411 -11.17 -11.35 28.40
CA TRP A 411 -11.60 -10.06 27.90
C TRP A 411 -11.91 -10.09 26.39
N LEU A 412 -11.12 -10.81 25.59
CA LEU A 412 -11.38 -11.01 24.16
C LEU A 412 -12.75 -11.66 23.91
N LYS A 413 -13.13 -12.68 24.68
CA LYS A 413 -14.44 -13.37 24.54
C LYS A 413 -15.62 -12.48 24.92
N GLU A 414 -15.39 -11.50 25.79
CA GLU A 414 -16.41 -10.58 26.26
C GLU A 414 -16.61 -9.41 25.29
N ASN A 415 -15.56 -9.04 24.55
CA ASN A 415 -15.55 -7.84 23.71
C ASN A 415 -15.59 -8.09 22.20
N TYR A 416 -15.34 -9.32 21.73
CA TYR A 416 -15.31 -9.74 20.32
C TYR A 416 -16.01 -11.10 20.11
#